data_AF-A0A519CIH5-F1
#
_entry.id   AF-A0A519CIH5-F1
#
_cell.length_a   1.000
_cell.length_b   1.000
_cell.length_c   1.000
_cell.angle_alpha   90.00
_cell.angle_beta   90.00
_cell.angle_gamma   90.00
#
_symmetry.space_group_name_H-M   'P 1'
#
loop_
_entity.id
_entity.type
_entity.pdbx_description
1 polymer ?
#
loop_
_entity_poly.entity_id
_entity_poly.type
_entity_poly.pdbx_seq_one_letter_code
_entity_poly.pdbx_strand_id
1 'polypeptide(L)'
;MDLSWPDIHWEDPDGGTIVLHGTLPTVVYPLSMRPRFTWHGLGLLVTSEEPEVWQGEEEAELEDSGINLDSAILGGGIDGYYLEMLTYVEDIQIGKFPDPEPRRLHKSALKHGRLITFAEPDLSDENWVDHLENEAKVMTSPRKLLGMALIGRKWRKRLKSMRKYVVTQPDKAPDGLQAASSLCGTWWSLLQDRSSAELNLNRDQRFAARLRGGLASLRQEFGDDAVMLVPIILPWRKGIQNALEELPEAEASSVSAQSEDEEE
;
A
#
# COMPACT_ATOMS: atom_id res chain seq x y z
N MET A 1 3.58 -4.12 -14.44
CA MET A 1 2.42 -3.51 -13.76
C MET A 1 1.21 -4.38 -14.04
N ASP A 2 0.41 -4.61 -13.02
CA ASP A 2 -0.82 -5.39 -13.08
C ASP A 2 -1.93 -4.61 -12.37
N LEU A 3 -3.07 -4.42 -13.04
CA LEU A 3 -4.27 -3.78 -12.48
C LEU A 3 -5.43 -4.78 -12.39
N SER A 4 -5.14 -6.08 -12.40
CA SER A 4 -6.11 -7.15 -12.18
C SER A 4 -6.79 -7.02 -10.81
N TRP A 5 -8.07 -7.32 -10.72
CA TRP A 5 -8.83 -7.24 -9.47
C TRP A 5 -8.63 -8.41 -8.49
N PRO A 6 -8.45 -9.66 -8.93
CA PRO A 6 -8.25 -10.79 -8.02
C PRO A 6 -7.00 -10.62 -7.15
N ASP A 7 -7.09 -11.05 -5.90
CA ASP A 7 -5.96 -11.11 -4.98
C ASP A 7 -4.88 -12.06 -5.50
N ILE A 8 -3.62 -11.77 -5.20
CA ILE A 8 -2.49 -12.66 -5.53
C ILE A 8 -2.19 -13.50 -4.30
N HIS A 9 -2.32 -14.81 -4.43
CA HIS A 9 -1.94 -15.78 -3.41
C HIS A 9 -0.53 -16.27 -3.74
N TRP A 10 0.41 -16.02 -2.83
CA TRP A 10 1.78 -16.50 -2.93
C TRP A 10 2.03 -17.49 -1.79
N GLU A 11 2.37 -18.73 -2.14
CA GLU A 11 2.68 -19.80 -1.20
C GLU A 11 4.17 -19.78 -0.87
N ASP A 12 4.51 -19.69 0.41
CA ASP A 12 5.90 -19.71 0.85
C ASP A 12 6.41 -21.16 0.85
N PRO A 13 7.59 -21.46 0.28
CA PRO A 13 8.18 -22.80 0.36
C PRO A 13 8.36 -23.33 1.79
N ASP A 14 8.46 -22.44 2.78
CA ASP A 14 8.56 -22.78 4.20
C ASP A 14 7.18 -22.96 4.87
N GLY A 15 6.08 -22.90 4.11
CA GLY A 15 4.70 -23.08 4.55
C GLY A 15 3.91 -21.78 4.68
N GLY A 16 2.58 -21.84 4.60
CA GLY A 16 1.71 -20.67 4.68
C GLY A 16 1.58 -19.87 3.38
N THR A 17 0.70 -18.88 3.40
CA THR A 17 0.34 -18.05 2.23
C THR A 17 0.36 -16.56 2.57
N ILE A 18 0.97 -15.77 1.69
CA ILE A 18 0.83 -14.31 1.66
C ILE A 18 -0.21 -13.95 0.60
N VAL A 19 -1.25 -13.23 1.00
CA VAL A 19 -2.30 -12.76 0.10
C VAL A 19 -2.16 -11.26 -0.12
N LEU A 20 -1.72 -10.88 -1.32
CA LEU A 20 -1.56 -9.48 -1.73
C LEU A 20 -2.91 -8.94 -2.22
N HIS A 21 -3.58 -8.18 -1.36
CA HIS A 21 -4.89 -7.57 -1.60
C HIS A 21 -4.75 -6.17 -2.19
N GLY A 22 -5.24 -5.98 -3.42
CA GLY A 22 -5.05 -4.74 -4.18
C GLY A 22 -5.99 -3.62 -3.74
N THR A 23 -5.43 -2.53 -3.21
CA THR A 23 -6.17 -1.34 -2.78
C THR A 23 -5.97 -0.15 -3.73
N LEU A 24 -6.95 0.75 -3.80
CA LEU A 24 -6.83 2.05 -4.45
C LEU A 24 -6.80 3.10 -3.34
N PRO A 25 -5.74 3.92 -3.22
CA PRO A 25 -5.64 4.90 -2.14
C PRO A 25 -6.84 5.84 -2.13
N THR A 26 -7.35 6.14 -0.94
CA THR A 26 -8.50 7.01 -0.65
C THR A 26 -9.85 6.61 -1.26
N VAL A 27 -9.94 5.44 -1.93
CA VAL A 27 -11.18 4.93 -2.53
C VAL A 27 -11.85 3.94 -1.61
N VAL A 28 -13.13 4.16 -1.31
CA VAL A 28 -13.92 3.21 -0.51
C VAL A 28 -14.36 2.04 -1.37
N TYR A 29 -13.93 0.83 -1.00
CA TYR A 29 -14.30 -0.37 -1.74
C TYR A 29 -15.72 -0.84 -1.42
N PRO A 30 -16.47 -1.31 -2.44
CA PRO A 30 -17.73 -1.99 -2.21
C PRO A 30 -17.50 -3.33 -1.47
N LEU A 31 -18.52 -3.78 -0.74
CA LEU A 31 -18.48 -5.05 0.01
C LEU A 31 -18.18 -6.29 -0.85
N SER A 32 -18.41 -6.21 -2.16
CA SER A 32 -18.09 -7.28 -3.12
C SER A 32 -16.59 -7.46 -3.33
N MET A 33 -15.79 -6.41 -3.13
CA MET A 33 -14.34 -6.42 -3.37
C MET A 33 -13.51 -6.68 -2.12
N ARG A 34 -14.13 -6.64 -0.93
CA ARG A 34 -13.41 -6.89 0.32
C ARG A 34 -13.05 -8.37 0.45
N PRO A 35 -11.91 -8.71 1.08
CA PRO A 35 -11.52 -10.10 1.34
C PRO A 35 -12.62 -10.88 2.09
N ARG A 36 -12.98 -12.08 1.58
CA ARG A 36 -14.03 -12.96 2.13
C ARG A 36 -13.54 -14.31 2.62
N PHE A 37 -12.23 -14.50 2.67
CA PHE A 37 -11.59 -15.72 3.16
C PHE A 37 -11.06 -15.51 4.58
N THR A 38 -10.73 -16.60 5.25
CA THR A 38 -10.10 -16.58 6.57
C THR A 38 -8.64 -16.20 6.45
N TRP A 39 -8.20 -15.26 7.28
CA TRP A 39 -6.80 -14.85 7.40
C TRP A 39 -6.41 -14.72 8.88
N HIS A 40 -5.14 -14.97 9.15
CA HIS A 40 -4.58 -15.18 10.49
C HIS A 40 -3.78 -13.96 10.99
N GLY A 41 -3.13 -13.22 10.09
CA GLY A 41 -2.43 -11.97 10.41
C GLY A 41 -2.47 -10.95 9.28
N LEU A 42 -2.08 -9.72 9.62
CA LEU A 42 -2.06 -8.56 8.73
C LEU A 42 -0.61 -8.08 8.56
N GLY A 43 -0.11 -8.04 7.33
CA GLY A 43 1.16 -7.40 7.00
C GLY A 43 0.92 -6.04 6.33
N LEU A 44 1.43 -4.96 6.90
CA LEU A 44 1.30 -3.61 6.36
C LEU A 44 2.63 -3.15 5.76
N LEU A 45 2.60 -2.54 4.57
CA LEU A 45 3.77 -2.00 3.89
C LEU A 45 4.07 -0.55 4.27
N VAL A 46 4.08 -0.30 5.58
CA VAL A 46 4.26 0.99 6.23
C VAL A 46 5.05 0.77 7.52
N THR A 47 5.56 1.85 8.12
CA THR A 47 6.25 1.81 9.43
C THR A 47 5.27 1.52 10.58
N SER A 48 5.79 1.09 11.72
CA SER A 48 5.00 0.88 12.93
C SER A 48 4.35 2.15 13.50
N GLU A 49 4.79 3.33 13.07
CA GLU A 49 4.24 4.64 13.48
C GLU A 49 2.98 5.04 12.67
N GLU A 50 2.74 4.44 11.50
CA GLU A 50 1.62 4.78 10.62
C GLU A 50 0.23 4.71 11.29
N PRO A 51 -0.07 3.76 12.21
CA PRO A 51 -1.34 3.75 12.93
C PRO A 51 -1.62 5.00 13.77
N GLU A 52 -0.59 5.72 14.21
CA GLU A 52 -0.74 7.00 14.92
C GLU A 52 -1.11 8.11 13.94
N VAL A 53 -0.49 8.14 12.75
CA VAL A 53 -0.84 9.05 11.65
C VAL A 53 -2.32 8.88 11.28
N TRP A 54 -2.78 7.64 11.12
CA TRP A 54 -4.19 7.37 10.82
C TRP A 54 -5.15 7.84 11.91
N GLN A 55 -4.74 7.82 13.18
CA GLN A 55 -5.56 8.34 14.27
C GLN A 55 -5.67 9.87 14.17
N GLY A 56 -4.55 10.56 13.93
CA GLY A 56 -4.55 12.01 13.70
C GLY A 56 -5.41 12.41 12.49
N GLU A 57 -5.35 11.66 11.39
CA GLU A 57 -6.20 11.89 10.22
C GLU A 57 -7.70 11.69 10.55
N GLU A 58 -8.03 10.65 11.32
CA GLU A 58 -9.42 10.41 11.78
C GLU A 58 -9.92 11.54 12.68
N GLU A 59 -9.08 12.07 13.58
CA GLU A 59 -9.41 13.20 14.44
C GLU A 59 -9.63 14.47 13.61
N ALA A 60 -8.75 14.76 12.65
CA ALA A 60 -8.90 15.91 11.76
C ALA A 60 -10.18 15.83 10.91
N GLU A 61 -10.54 14.65 10.38
CA GLU A 61 -11.80 14.46 9.63
C GLU A 61 -13.05 14.63 10.52
N LEU A 62 -12.96 14.36 11.81
CA LEU A 62 -14.06 14.59 12.76
C LEU A 62 -14.26 16.07 13.04
N GLU A 63 -13.17 16.85 13.08
CA GLU A 63 -13.21 18.30 13.27
C GLU A 63 -13.66 19.05 12.01
N ASP A 64 -13.10 18.70 10.85
CA ASP A 64 -13.41 19.30 9.56
C ASP A 64 -13.37 18.24 8.43
N SER A 65 -14.55 17.88 7.93
CA SER A 65 -14.64 16.79 6.95
C SER A 65 -14.04 17.20 5.59
N GLY A 66 -13.09 16.41 5.11
CA GLY A 66 -12.37 16.66 3.86
C GLY A 66 -11.08 17.45 4.04
N ILE A 67 -10.72 17.85 5.26
CA ILE A 67 -9.51 18.65 5.51
C ILE A 67 -8.23 17.95 5.05
N ASN A 68 -8.14 16.63 5.19
CA ASN A 68 -6.96 15.88 4.76
C ASN A 68 -6.88 15.82 3.23
N LEU A 69 -8.01 15.61 2.55
CA LEU A 69 -8.08 15.64 1.09
C LEU A 69 -7.66 17.00 0.54
N ASP A 70 -8.24 18.07 1.09
CA ASP A 70 -7.93 19.44 0.66
C ASP A 70 -6.46 19.78 0.92
N SER A 71 -5.93 19.40 2.09
CA SER A 71 -4.52 19.59 2.44
C SER A 71 -3.59 18.82 1.50
N ALA A 72 -3.92 17.57 1.16
CA ALA A 72 -3.13 16.75 0.26
C ALA A 72 -3.16 17.27 -1.19
N ILE A 73 -4.30 17.77 -1.67
CA ILE A 73 -4.42 18.44 -2.97
C ILE A 73 -3.61 19.74 -2.99
N LEU A 74 -3.72 20.57 -1.95
CA LEU A 74 -2.98 21.83 -1.81
C LEU A 74 -1.46 21.62 -1.73
N GLY A 75 -1.01 20.51 -1.13
CA GLY A 75 0.40 20.10 -1.12
C GLY A 75 0.97 19.85 -2.52
N GLY A 76 0.10 19.55 -3.49
CA GLY A 76 0.46 19.38 -4.89
C GLY A 76 1.32 18.14 -5.14
N GLY A 77 2.28 18.25 -6.04
CA GLY A 77 3.12 17.10 -6.42
C GLY A 77 2.36 16.04 -7.23
N ILE A 78 2.81 14.78 -7.12
CA ILE A 78 2.17 13.66 -7.83
C ILE A 78 0.91 13.20 -7.10
N ASP A 79 0.95 13.23 -5.76
CA ASP A 79 -0.15 12.80 -4.89
C ASP A 79 -1.33 13.76 -4.99
N GLY A 80 -1.09 15.07 -4.85
CA GLY A 80 -2.13 16.08 -5.02
C GLY A 80 -2.76 16.04 -6.42
N TYR A 81 -1.97 15.80 -7.48
CA TYR A 81 -2.49 15.64 -8.83
C TYR A 81 -3.33 14.37 -8.99
N TYR A 82 -2.94 13.27 -8.34
CA TYR A 82 -3.73 12.04 -8.33
C TYR A 82 -5.07 12.24 -7.64
N LEU A 83 -5.07 12.84 -6.45
CA LEU A 83 -6.26 13.11 -5.67
C LEU A 83 -7.19 14.10 -6.39
N GLU A 84 -6.65 15.19 -6.95
CA GLU A 84 -7.42 16.13 -7.77
C GLU A 84 -8.11 15.40 -8.92
N MET A 85 -7.39 14.57 -9.67
CA MET A 85 -7.98 13.79 -10.77
C MET A 85 -9.01 12.76 -10.29
N LEU A 86 -8.84 12.20 -9.09
CA LEU A 86 -9.74 11.22 -8.51
C LEU A 86 -11.09 11.83 -8.11
N THR A 87 -11.14 13.13 -7.76
CA THR A 87 -12.39 13.84 -7.45
C THR A 87 -13.35 13.95 -8.65
N TYR A 88 -12.84 13.81 -9.88
CA TYR A 88 -13.66 13.78 -11.09
C TYR A 88 -14.21 12.39 -11.43
N VAL A 89 -13.89 11.36 -10.64
CA VAL A 89 -14.40 10.01 -10.88
C VAL A 89 -15.78 9.86 -10.24
N GLU A 90 -16.77 9.57 -11.07
CA GLU A 90 -18.15 9.36 -10.65
C GLU A 90 -18.40 7.92 -10.16
N ASP A 91 -19.54 7.69 -9.51
CA ASP A 91 -20.05 6.39 -9.05
C ASP A 91 -19.23 5.65 -7.97
N ILE A 92 -18.21 6.30 -7.39
CA ILE A 92 -17.46 5.78 -6.26
C ILE A 92 -17.24 6.85 -5.19
N GLN A 93 -17.06 6.42 -3.95
CA GLN A 93 -16.65 7.31 -2.87
C GLN A 93 -15.12 7.38 -2.82
N ILE A 94 -14.59 8.61 -2.88
CA ILE A 94 -13.16 8.91 -2.98
C ILE A 94 -12.71 9.87 -1.88
N GLY A 95 -11.41 10.13 -1.80
CA GLY A 95 -10.85 11.15 -0.92
C GLY A 95 -11.09 10.88 0.56
N LYS A 96 -11.19 9.62 0.95
CA LYS A 96 -11.28 9.22 2.35
C LYS A 96 -9.91 9.02 2.96
N PHE A 97 -9.70 9.72 4.07
CA PHE A 97 -8.51 9.65 4.91
C PHE A 97 -8.91 9.17 6.31
N PRO A 98 -8.09 8.34 6.97
CA PRO A 98 -7.00 7.56 6.38
C PRO A 98 -7.47 6.63 5.27
N ASP A 99 -6.52 6.04 4.55
CA ASP A 99 -6.80 5.08 3.48
C ASP A 99 -7.79 3.99 3.97
N PRO A 100 -8.99 3.88 3.36
CA PRO A 100 -10.12 3.23 4.02
C PRO A 100 -9.94 1.71 4.16
N GLU A 101 -9.38 1.03 3.17
CA GLU A 101 -9.19 -0.43 3.23
C GLU A 101 -8.05 -0.86 4.18
N PRO A 102 -6.82 -0.32 4.08
CA PRO A 102 -5.77 -0.57 5.07
C PRO A 102 -6.21 -0.29 6.50
N ARG A 103 -6.81 0.89 6.76
CA ARG A 103 -7.27 1.25 8.10
C ARG A 103 -8.38 0.32 8.60
N ARG A 104 -9.34 -0.04 7.75
CA ARG A 104 -10.43 -0.97 8.10
C ARG A 104 -9.87 -2.34 8.47
N LEU A 105 -8.90 -2.86 7.71
CA LEU A 105 -8.26 -4.14 7.98
C LEU A 105 -7.43 -4.09 9.28
N HIS A 106 -6.72 -2.99 9.52
CA HIS A 106 -6.01 -2.75 10.78
C HIS A 106 -6.94 -2.79 12.00
N LYS A 107 -8.04 -2.00 11.98
CA LYS A 107 -9.07 -2.04 13.04
C LYS A 107 -9.67 -3.45 13.22
N SER A 108 -9.87 -4.18 12.12
CA SER A 108 -10.34 -5.56 12.15
C SER A 108 -9.31 -6.53 12.74
N ALA A 109 -8.01 -6.33 12.50
CA ALA A 109 -6.96 -7.15 13.08
C ALA A 109 -6.90 -6.95 14.60
N LEU A 110 -6.87 -5.70 15.06
CA LEU A 110 -6.89 -5.34 16.48
C LEU A 110 -8.09 -5.95 17.22
N LYS A 111 -9.30 -5.73 16.69
CA LYS A 111 -10.55 -6.23 17.29
C LYS A 111 -10.56 -7.75 17.49
N HIS A 112 -9.84 -8.48 16.65
CA HIS A 112 -9.81 -9.94 16.65
C HIS A 112 -8.48 -10.51 17.19
N GLY A 113 -7.62 -9.69 17.76
CA GLY A 113 -6.33 -10.12 18.33
C GLY A 113 -5.38 -10.75 17.31
N ARG A 114 -5.49 -10.39 16.02
CA ARG A 114 -4.61 -10.94 14.97
C ARG A 114 -3.26 -10.25 15.01
N LEU A 115 -2.19 -10.99 14.70
CA LEU A 115 -0.85 -10.43 14.55
C LEU A 115 -0.84 -9.34 13.46
N ILE A 116 -0.24 -8.19 13.78
CA ILE A 116 0.00 -7.09 12.83
C ILE A 116 1.50 -6.89 12.70
N THR A 117 2.02 -6.99 11.49
CA THR A 117 3.43 -6.79 11.17
C THR A 117 3.63 -5.60 10.23
N PHE A 118 4.75 -4.90 10.39
CA PHE A 118 5.12 -3.72 9.61
C PHE A 118 6.38 -4.02 8.79
N ALA A 119 6.19 -4.04 7.47
CA ALA A 119 7.23 -4.41 6.53
C ALA A 119 8.20 -3.26 6.25
N GLU A 120 7.80 -2.00 6.43
CA GLU A 120 8.77 -0.91 6.41
C GLU A 120 9.56 -0.91 7.73
N PRO A 121 10.90 -0.91 7.68
CA PRO A 121 11.70 -0.75 8.89
C PRO A 121 11.50 0.63 9.52
N ASP A 122 11.61 0.70 10.84
CA ASP A 122 11.57 1.98 11.56
C ASP A 122 12.92 2.72 11.40
N LEU A 123 12.96 4.01 11.74
CA LEU A 123 14.17 4.85 11.58
C LEU A 123 15.35 4.43 12.47
N SER A 124 15.16 3.46 13.36
CA SER A 124 16.25 2.81 14.10
C SER A 124 17.08 1.84 13.26
N ASP A 125 16.60 1.40 12.08
CA ASP A 125 17.36 0.55 11.17
C ASP A 125 18.30 1.41 10.29
N GLU A 126 19.60 1.37 10.59
CA GLU A 126 20.62 2.16 9.89
C GLU A 126 20.67 1.88 8.38
N ASN A 127 20.49 0.61 7.96
CA ASN A 127 20.51 0.25 6.55
C ASN A 127 19.28 0.82 5.82
N TRP A 128 18.15 0.90 6.51
CA TRP A 128 16.95 1.52 5.98
C TRP A 128 17.08 3.03 5.90
N VAL A 129 17.69 3.68 6.89
CA VAL A 129 18.00 5.11 6.84
C VAL A 129 18.90 5.43 5.64
N ASP A 130 19.95 4.64 5.41
CA ASP A 130 20.83 4.78 4.25
C ASP A 130 20.06 4.61 2.92
N HIS A 131 19.10 3.67 2.88
CA HIS A 131 18.21 3.50 1.72
C HIS A 131 17.38 4.76 1.46
N LEU A 132 16.71 5.28 2.49
CA LEU A 132 15.88 6.49 2.41
C LEU A 132 16.70 7.71 2.00
N GLU A 133 17.92 7.86 2.52
CA GLU A 133 18.83 8.93 2.11
C GLU A 133 19.18 8.85 0.62
N ASN A 134 19.50 7.65 0.13
CA ASN A 134 19.84 7.44 -1.28
C ASN A 134 18.64 7.72 -2.19
N GLU A 135 17.44 7.30 -1.78
CA GLU A 135 16.20 7.64 -2.46
C GLU A 135 15.97 9.15 -2.50
N ALA A 136 16.11 9.84 -1.36
CA ALA A 136 15.98 11.29 -1.28
C ALA A 136 16.98 12.02 -2.20
N LYS A 137 18.25 11.59 -2.25
CA LYS A 137 19.28 12.13 -3.14
C LYS A 137 18.89 11.97 -4.62
N VAL A 138 18.32 10.83 -5.01
CA VAL A 138 17.83 10.60 -6.38
C VAL A 138 16.64 11.50 -6.69
N MET A 139 15.62 11.53 -5.81
CA MET A 139 14.38 12.27 -6.01
C MET A 139 14.58 13.79 -6.08
N THR A 140 15.58 14.31 -5.36
CA THR A 140 15.93 15.74 -5.32
C THR A 140 16.97 16.14 -6.36
N SER A 141 17.43 15.20 -7.21
CA SER A 141 18.37 15.54 -8.28
C SER A 141 17.79 16.58 -9.27
N PRO A 142 18.61 17.48 -9.83
CA PRO A 142 18.12 18.57 -10.70
C PRO A 142 17.29 18.08 -11.89
N ARG A 143 17.64 16.91 -12.47
CA ARG A 143 16.89 16.30 -13.57
C ARG A 143 15.49 15.85 -13.14
N LYS A 144 15.35 15.26 -11.96
CA LYS A 144 14.04 14.82 -11.42
C LYS A 144 13.18 16.02 -11.04
N LEU A 145 13.78 17.03 -10.39
CA LEU A 145 13.11 18.29 -10.06
C LEU A 145 12.60 19.02 -11.30
N LEU A 146 13.44 19.21 -12.32
CA LEU A 146 13.01 19.81 -13.59
C LEU A 146 11.89 18.99 -14.25
N GLY A 147 11.96 17.67 -14.09
CA GLY A 147 10.93 16.75 -14.52
C GLY A 147 9.56 16.97 -13.89
N MET A 148 9.46 17.61 -12.71
CA MET A 148 8.20 17.92 -12.03
C MET A 148 7.46 19.09 -12.67
N ALA A 149 8.17 20.07 -13.24
CA ALA A 149 7.56 21.20 -13.94
C ALA A 149 6.70 20.75 -15.14
N LEU A 150 6.92 19.52 -15.64
CA LEU A 150 6.19 18.93 -16.75
C LEU A 150 5.24 17.81 -16.31
N ILE A 151 4.86 17.76 -15.03
CA ILE A 151 4.08 16.64 -14.47
C ILE A 151 2.76 16.44 -15.21
N GLY A 152 1.99 17.51 -15.51
CA GLY A 152 0.73 17.38 -16.24
C GLY A 152 0.88 16.83 -17.67
N ARG A 153 2.03 17.02 -18.33
CA ARG A 153 2.32 16.39 -19.64
C ARG A 153 2.69 14.92 -19.46
N LYS A 154 3.50 14.60 -18.46
CA LYS A 154 3.89 13.22 -18.12
C LYS A 154 2.66 12.41 -17.71
N TRP A 155 1.80 12.97 -16.88
CA TRP A 155 0.53 12.39 -16.45
C TRP A 155 -0.31 11.96 -17.64
N ARG A 156 -0.67 12.89 -18.54
CA ARG A 156 -1.48 12.59 -19.74
C ARG A 156 -0.86 11.48 -20.60
N LYS A 157 0.46 11.50 -20.79
CA LYS A 157 1.18 10.45 -21.55
C LYS A 157 1.08 9.10 -20.84
N ARG A 158 1.29 9.07 -19.52
CA ARG A 158 1.28 7.87 -18.70
C ARG A 158 -0.13 7.29 -18.59
N LEU A 159 -1.14 8.11 -18.35
CA LEU A 159 -2.56 7.73 -18.34
C LEU A 159 -3.00 7.07 -19.66
N LYS A 160 -2.61 7.64 -20.81
CA LYS A 160 -2.86 7.01 -22.11
C LYS A 160 -2.24 5.62 -22.20
N SER A 161 -1.04 5.43 -21.64
CA SER A 161 -0.37 4.13 -21.62
C SER A 161 -0.99 3.14 -20.63
N MET A 162 -1.72 3.61 -19.61
CA MET A 162 -2.37 2.74 -18.61
C MET A 162 -3.57 1.99 -19.17
N ARG A 163 -4.21 2.50 -20.24
CA ARG A 163 -5.39 1.87 -20.86
C ARG A 163 -5.22 0.39 -21.22
N LYS A 164 -3.99 -0.04 -21.55
CA LYS A 164 -3.70 -1.44 -21.91
C LYS A 164 -3.63 -2.39 -20.71
N TYR A 165 -3.57 -1.85 -19.49
CA TYR A 165 -3.52 -2.62 -18.25
C TYR A 165 -4.85 -2.60 -17.50
N VAL A 166 -5.75 -1.67 -17.81
CA VAL A 166 -7.06 -1.57 -17.15
C VAL A 166 -7.86 -2.83 -17.45
N VAL A 167 -8.34 -3.47 -16.39
CA VAL A 167 -9.21 -4.63 -16.45
C VAL A 167 -10.62 -4.20 -16.07
N THR A 168 -11.63 -4.70 -16.78
CA THR A 168 -13.04 -4.48 -16.45
C THR A 168 -13.27 -4.83 -14.98
N GLN A 169 -13.99 -3.96 -14.26
CA GLN A 169 -14.28 -4.19 -12.85
C GLN A 169 -15.15 -5.45 -12.66
N PRO A 170 -15.11 -6.07 -11.47
CA PRO A 170 -15.95 -7.23 -11.17
C PRO A 170 -17.44 -6.93 -11.35
N ASP A 171 -18.23 -7.95 -11.67
CA ASP A 171 -19.68 -7.81 -11.83
C ASP A 171 -20.31 -7.11 -10.62
N LYS A 172 -21.18 -6.13 -10.89
CA LYS A 172 -21.87 -5.29 -9.88
C LYS A 172 -20.96 -4.33 -9.11
N ALA A 173 -19.69 -4.20 -9.46
CA ALA A 173 -18.84 -3.14 -8.94
C ALA A 173 -19.02 -1.85 -9.79
N PRO A 174 -18.93 -0.65 -9.18
CA PRO A 174 -19.16 0.60 -9.91
C PRO A 174 -18.14 0.84 -11.04
N ASP A 175 -18.60 1.47 -12.14
CA ASP A 175 -17.75 1.79 -13.30
C ASP A 175 -16.57 2.70 -12.94
N GLY A 176 -16.74 3.58 -11.95
CA GLY A 176 -15.70 4.48 -11.45
C GLY A 176 -14.42 3.75 -11.01
N LEU A 177 -14.49 2.49 -10.61
CA LEU A 177 -13.31 1.71 -10.22
C LEU A 177 -12.32 1.50 -11.36
N GLN A 178 -12.79 1.32 -12.61
CA GLN A 178 -11.88 1.21 -13.75
C GLN A 178 -11.11 2.52 -13.99
N ALA A 179 -11.79 3.65 -13.84
CA ALA A 179 -11.15 4.96 -13.95
C ALA A 179 -10.13 5.16 -12.83
N ALA A 180 -10.54 4.89 -11.58
CA ALA A 180 -9.69 4.99 -10.41
C ALA A 180 -8.45 4.08 -10.47
N SER A 181 -8.57 2.84 -10.99
CA SER A 181 -7.41 1.96 -11.17
C SER A 181 -6.45 2.47 -12.23
N SER A 182 -6.95 3.08 -13.31
CA SER A 182 -6.12 3.74 -14.32
C SER A 182 -5.35 4.95 -13.74
N LEU A 183 -6.00 5.75 -12.90
CA LEU A 183 -5.38 6.87 -12.20
C LEU A 183 -4.33 6.38 -11.19
N CYS A 184 -4.66 5.36 -10.40
CA CYS A 184 -3.73 4.75 -9.43
C CYS A 184 -2.49 4.16 -10.12
N GLY A 185 -2.66 3.42 -11.24
CA GLY A 185 -1.53 2.93 -12.04
C GLY A 185 -0.68 4.06 -12.63
N THR A 186 -1.30 5.17 -13.03
CA THR A 186 -0.60 6.37 -13.52
C THR A 186 0.24 7.00 -12.42
N TRP A 187 -0.39 7.24 -11.27
CA TRP A 187 0.21 7.81 -10.07
C TRP A 187 1.40 6.97 -9.60
N TRP A 188 1.18 5.68 -9.36
CA TRP A 188 2.22 4.76 -8.92
C TRP A 188 3.39 4.71 -9.89
N SER A 189 3.13 4.63 -11.20
CA SER A 189 4.20 4.63 -12.20
C SER A 189 5.04 5.91 -12.16
N LEU A 190 4.43 7.07 -11.87
CA LEU A 190 5.15 8.33 -11.77
C LEU A 190 5.92 8.44 -10.46
N LEU A 191 5.41 7.89 -9.36
CA LEU A 191 6.15 7.75 -8.10
C LEU A 191 7.39 6.86 -8.29
N GLN A 192 7.25 5.69 -8.92
CA GLN A 192 8.38 4.81 -9.19
C GLN A 192 9.44 5.50 -10.08
N ASP A 193 9.01 6.35 -11.03
CA ASP A 193 9.90 7.16 -11.87
C ASP A 193 10.66 8.25 -11.07
N ARG A 194 10.30 8.54 -9.80
CA ARG A 194 11.02 9.50 -8.96
C ARG A 194 12.31 8.89 -8.41
N SER A 195 12.28 7.61 -8.07
CA SER A 195 13.42 6.83 -7.59
C SER A 195 14.23 6.21 -8.75
N SER A 196 15.16 5.31 -8.44
CA SER A 196 15.87 4.46 -9.42
C SER A 196 15.28 3.05 -9.43
N ALA A 197 15.45 2.31 -10.53
CA ALA A 197 14.96 0.93 -10.61
C ALA A 197 15.62 0.02 -9.56
N GLU A 198 16.90 0.26 -9.26
CA GLU A 198 17.66 -0.46 -8.24
C GLU A 198 17.13 -0.17 -6.83
N LEU A 199 16.89 1.10 -6.49
CA LEU A 199 16.33 1.47 -5.18
C LEU A 199 14.91 0.90 -5.01
N ASN A 200 14.07 1.02 -6.04
CA ASN A 200 12.73 0.42 -6.00
C ASN A 200 12.77 -1.10 -5.79
N LEU A 201 13.71 -1.81 -6.44
CA LEU A 201 13.90 -3.24 -6.25
C LEU A 201 14.38 -3.56 -4.83
N ASN A 202 15.36 -2.81 -4.32
CA ASN A 202 15.89 -3.01 -2.96
C ASN A 202 14.79 -2.81 -1.90
N ARG A 203 13.91 -1.81 -2.06
CA ARG A 203 12.73 -1.63 -1.20
C ARG A 203 11.82 -2.85 -1.26
N ASP A 204 11.44 -3.27 -2.47
CA ASP A 204 10.52 -4.37 -2.67
C ASP A 204 11.09 -5.69 -2.10
N GLN A 205 12.40 -5.92 -2.23
CA GLN A 205 13.12 -7.06 -1.62
C GLN A 205 13.10 -7.01 -0.09
N ARG A 206 13.39 -5.85 0.52
CA ARG A 206 13.35 -5.67 1.97
C ARG A 206 11.94 -5.90 2.52
N PHE A 207 10.91 -5.40 1.82
CA PHE A 207 9.53 -5.58 2.22
C PHE A 207 9.12 -7.06 2.10
N ALA A 208 9.52 -7.75 1.02
CA ALA A 208 9.29 -9.17 0.86
C ALA A 208 9.96 -10.01 1.96
N ALA A 209 11.21 -9.72 2.32
CA ALA A 209 11.94 -10.38 3.42
C ALA A 209 11.18 -10.26 4.75
N ARG A 210 10.72 -9.04 5.08
CA ARG A 210 9.99 -8.74 6.32
C ARG A 210 8.60 -9.36 6.34
N LEU A 211 7.88 -9.33 5.21
CA LEU A 211 6.63 -10.07 5.05
C LEU A 211 6.83 -11.58 5.29
N ARG A 212 7.89 -12.20 4.74
CA ARG A 212 8.20 -13.61 5.01
C ARG A 212 8.48 -13.87 6.49
N GLY A 213 9.16 -12.96 7.19
CA GLY A 213 9.34 -13.07 8.63
C GLY A 213 8.04 -12.93 9.43
N GLY A 214 7.14 -12.04 9.02
CA GLY A 214 5.79 -11.95 9.60
C GLY A 214 4.98 -13.23 9.41
N LEU A 215 5.05 -13.84 8.22
CA LEU A 215 4.44 -15.15 7.96
C LEU A 215 5.09 -16.25 8.82
N ALA A 216 6.41 -16.23 8.99
CA ALA A 216 7.12 -17.17 9.85
C ALA A 216 6.65 -17.10 11.31
N SER A 217 6.34 -15.91 11.83
CA SER A 217 5.70 -15.75 13.14
C SER A 217 4.31 -16.40 13.18
N LEU A 218 3.47 -16.20 12.16
CA LEU A 218 2.14 -16.83 12.09
C LEU A 218 2.22 -18.36 12.02
N ARG A 219 3.23 -18.92 11.34
CA ARG A 219 3.42 -20.38 11.25
C ARG A 219 3.63 -21.04 12.62
N GLN A 220 4.10 -20.30 13.63
CA GLN A 220 4.28 -20.85 14.98
C GLN A 220 2.95 -21.30 15.60
N GLU A 221 1.84 -20.63 15.26
CA GLU A 221 0.50 -20.93 15.75
C GLU A 221 -0.32 -21.74 14.73
N PHE A 222 -0.27 -21.38 13.45
CA PHE A 222 -1.16 -21.91 12.42
C PHE A 222 -0.50 -22.93 11.48
N GLY A 223 0.80 -23.21 11.63
CA GLY A 223 1.54 -24.13 10.75
C GLY A 223 1.46 -23.73 9.28
N ASP A 224 1.34 -24.72 8.40
CA ASP A 224 1.26 -24.52 6.94
C ASP A 224 -0.04 -23.83 6.50
N ASP A 225 -1.06 -23.79 7.36
CA ASP A 225 -2.33 -23.10 7.11
C ASP A 225 -2.26 -21.59 7.43
N ALA A 226 -1.10 -21.07 7.84
CA ALA A 226 -0.90 -19.64 8.12
C ALA A 226 -1.26 -18.78 6.88
N VAL A 227 -2.05 -17.73 7.07
CA VAL A 227 -2.47 -16.82 5.99
C VAL A 227 -2.25 -15.39 6.46
N MET A 228 -1.32 -14.70 5.80
CA MET A 228 -1.06 -13.28 6.02
C MET A 228 -1.73 -12.46 4.93
N LEU A 229 -2.67 -11.59 5.32
CA LEU A 229 -3.29 -10.62 4.42
C LEU A 229 -2.44 -9.36 4.33
N VAL A 230 -2.17 -8.88 3.11
CA VAL A 230 -1.35 -7.69 2.87
C VAL A 230 -2.12 -6.73 1.99
N PRO A 231 -2.77 -5.67 2.53
CA PRO A 231 -3.31 -4.60 1.71
C PRO A 231 -2.16 -3.82 1.07
N ILE A 232 -2.21 -3.68 -0.24
CA ILE A 232 -1.15 -3.05 -1.01
C ILE A 232 -1.74 -2.33 -2.21
N ILE A 233 -1.17 -1.18 -2.53
CA ILE A 233 -1.50 -0.38 -3.71
C ILE A 233 -1.58 -1.29 -4.95
N LEU A 234 -2.73 -1.31 -5.62
CA LEU A 234 -3.09 -2.25 -6.69
C LEU A 234 -1.95 -2.49 -7.72
N PRO A 235 -1.35 -1.45 -8.33
CA PRO A 235 -0.25 -1.61 -9.30
C PRO A 235 1.09 -2.10 -8.72
N TRP A 236 1.29 -2.04 -7.40
CA TRP A 236 2.53 -2.45 -6.72
C TRP A 236 2.59 -3.95 -6.47
N ARG A 237 1.44 -4.64 -6.38
CA ARG A 237 1.36 -6.09 -6.11
C ARG A 237 2.36 -6.95 -6.88
N LYS A 238 2.52 -6.71 -8.18
CA LYS A 238 3.44 -7.52 -8.98
C LYS A 238 4.92 -7.28 -8.63
N GLY A 239 5.28 -6.08 -8.16
CA GLY A 239 6.63 -5.79 -7.67
C GLY A 239 6.96 -6.64 -6.43
N ILE A 240 6.08 -6.59 -5.42
CA ILE A 240 6.22 -7.40 -4.20
C ILE A 240 6.13 -8.90 -4.49
N GLN A 241 5.22 -9.35 -5.37
CA GLN A 241 5.16 -10.75 -5.77
C GLN A 241 6.49 -11.22 -6.38
N ASN A 242 7.07 -10.43 -7.31
CA ASN A 242 8.35 -10.79 -7.92
C ASN A 242 9.48 -10.85 -6.87
N ALA A 243 9.48 -9.92 -5.90
CA ALA A 243 10.45 -9.94 -4.81
C ALA A 243 10.26 -11.16 -3.88
N LEU A 244 9.02 -11.60 -3.64
CA LEU A 244 8.73 -12.84 -2.91
C LEU A 244 9.18 -14.08 -3.69
N GLU A 245 9.00 -14.10 -5.01
CA GLU A 245 9.47 -15.17 -5.90
C GLU A 245 11.01 -15.33 -5.90
N GLU A 246 11.76 -14.30 -5.52
CA GLU A 246 13.21 -14.37 -5.31
C GLU A 246 13.62 -15.05 -3.99
N LEU A 247 12.65 -15.38 -3.14
CA LEU A 247 12.84 -16.08 -1.86
C LEU A 247 13.87 -15.40 -0.93
N PRO A 248 13.75 -14.08 -0.66
CA PRO A 248 14.66 -13.39 0.24
C PRO A 248 14.58 -14.01 1.64
N GLU A 249 15.70 -14.05 2.37
CA GLU A 249 15.71 -14.59 3.72
C GLU A 249 14.69 -13.86 4.61
N ALA A 250 13.96 -14.63 5.41
CA ALA A 250 12.92 -14.09 6.27
C ALA A 250 13.54 -13.18 7.34
N GLU A 251 13.01 -11.97 7.47
CA GLU A 251 13.50 -10.96 8.40
C GLU A 251 12.42 -10.59 9.42
N ALA A 252 12.81 -10.40 10.68
CA ALA A 252 11.88 -9.94 11.71
C ALA A 252 11.25 -8.59 11.33
N SER A 253 9.92 -8.54 11.30
CA SER A 253 9.15 -7.30 11.17
C SER A 253 8.94 -6.64 12.52
N SER A 254 8.74 -5.33 12.53
CA SER A 254 8.18 -4.64 13.69
C SER A 254 6.75 -5.16 13.90
N VAL A 255 6.35 -5.34 15.15
CA VAL A 255 5.06 -5.92 15.53
C VAL A 255 4.30 -4.89 16.35
N SER A 256 3.00 -4.72 16.10
CA SER A 256 2.17 -3.89 16.98
C SER A 256 2.17 -4.53 18.37
N ALA A 257 2.61 -3.79 19.39
CA ALA A 257 2.43 -4.22 20.76
C ALA A 257 0.94 -4.44 20.98
N GLN A 258 0.55 -5.68 21.31
CA GLN A 258 -0.76 -5.87 21.93
C GLN A 258 -0.70 -5.06 23.21
N SER A 259 -1.70 -4.21 23.45
CA SER A 259 -1.91 -3.65 24.78
C SER A 259 -2.07 -4.83 25.72
N GLU A 260 -0.99 -5.21 26.40
CA GLU A 260 -1.10 -5.91 27.67
C GLU A 260 -1.96 -4.96 28.50
N ASP A 261 -3.17 -5.42 28.85
CA ASP A 261 -3.99 -4.76 29.85
C ASP A 261 -3.07 -4.52 31.05
N GLU A 262 -2.74 -3.24 31.33
CA GLU A 262 -2.19 -2.83 32.62
C GLU A 262 -3.30 -3.08 33.66
N GLU A 263 -3.44 -4.33 34.08
CA GLU A 263 -3.95 -4.65 35.41
C GLU A 263 -2.88 -4.22 36.42
N GLU A 264 -2.96 -2.98 36.91
CA GLU A 264 -2.64 -2.61 38.30
C GLU A 264 -3.28 -1.27 38.73
#